data_AF-A0A350DPH6-F1
#
_entry.id   AF-A0A350DPH6-F1
#
_cell.length_a   1.000
_cell.length_b   1.000
_cell.length_c   1.000
_cell.angle_alpha   90.00
_cell.angle_beta   90.00
_cell.angle_gamma   90.00
#
_symmetry.space_group_name_H-M   'P 1'
#
loop_
_entity.id
_entity.type
_entity.pdbx_description
1 polymer ?
#
loop_
_entity_poly.entity_id
_entity_poly.type
_entity_poly.pdbx_seq_one_letter_code
_entity_poly.pdbx_strand_id
1 'polypeptide(L)'
;NIFNGGYKTVAGKTVGGYGLKNYLVDTGNKEAADKLATDFANVEAAFKVIVEKAEKEGIKVDQMIATVGQASKHSISAEEQNKRRGWIESSITSLQQLTDGIENAAKAVGIDNLDADAGSQF
;
A
#
# COMPACT_ATOMS: atom_id res chain seq x y z
N ASN A 1 -3.78 8.52 5.69
CA ASN A 1 -4.06 9.91 6.12
C ASN A 1 -5.16 10.57 5.29
N ILE A 2 -4.97 10.83 3.99
CA ILE A 2 -5.99 11.46 3.12
C ILE A 2 -7.31 10.68 3.15
N PHE A 3 -7.24 9.35 3.00
CA PHE A 3 -8.43 8.49 3.04
C PHE A 3 -9.26 8.64 4.31
N ASN A 4 -8.61 8.69 5.47
CA ASN A 4 -9.25 8.82 6.78
C ASN A 4 -9.49 10.28 7.20
N GLY A 5 -9.05 11.26 6.41
CA GLY A 5 -9.29 12.68 6.70
C GLY A 5 -8.52 13.21 7.91
N GLY A 6 -7.42 12.57 8.28
CA GLY A 6 -6.66 12.92 9.48
C GLY A 6 -5.17 12.64 9.35
N TYR A 7 -4.37 13.52 9.96
CA TYR A 7 -2.93 13.35 10.10
C TYR A 7 -2.47 13.70 11.51
N LYS A 8 -1.37 13.09 11.95
CA LYS A 8 -0.67 13.47 13.18
C LYS A 8 0.39 14.51 12.85
N THR A 9 0.37 15.61 13.59
CA THR A 9 1.47 16.60 13.59
C THR A 9 2.71 16.03 14.27
N VAL A 10 3.87 16.65 14.04
CA VAL A 10 5.13 16.32 14.73
C VAL A 10 4.99 16.43 16.25
N ALA A 11 4.14 17.34 16.73
CA ALA A 11 3.82 17.51 18.15
C ALA A 11 2.82 16.46 18.70
N GLY A 12 2.47 15.44 17.92
CA GLY A 12 1.58 14.35 18.33
C GLY A 12 0.09 14.69 18.31
N LYS A 13 -0.30 15.93 18.00
CA LYS A 13 -1.71 16.34 17.86
C LYS A 13 -2.29 15.77 16.58
N THR A 14 -3.44 15.10 16.67
CA THR A 14 -4.25 14.72 15.51
C THR A 14 -5.03 15.92 15.01
N VAL A 15 -4.96 16.19 13.71
CA VAL A 15 -5.73 17.23 13.02
C VAL A 15 -6.51 16.56 11.89
N GLY A 16 -7.82 16.84 11.80
CA GLY A 16 -8.68 16.24 10.78
C GLY A 16 -10.12 16.00 11.23
N GLY A 17 -10.89 15.29 10.40
CA GLY A 17 -12.28 14.88 10.71
C GLY A 17 -13.10 14.41 9.51
N TYR A 18 -12.76 14.84 8.30
CA TYR A 18 -13.46 14.46 7.07
C TYR A 18 -12.46 14.02 5.99
N GLY A 19 -12.56 12.77 5.53
CA GLY A 19 -11.66 12.18 4.54
C GLY A 19 -12.39 11.67 3.30
N LEU A 20 -11.62 11.13 2.34
CA LEU A 20 -12.20 10.50 1.15
C LEU A 20 -13.20 9.39 1.49
N LYS A 21 -12.97 8.65 2.58
CA LYS A 21 -13.94 7.64 3.04
C LYS A 21 -15.30 8.27 3.35
N ASN A 22 -15.31 9.39 4.07
CA ASN A 22 -16.56 10.09 4.40
C ASN A 22 -17.25 10.60 3.13
N TYR A 23 -16.48 11.26 2.25
CA TYR A 23 -16.98 11.74 0.96
C TYR A 23 -17.62 10.64 0.11
N LEU A 24 -16.95 9.50 -0.03
CA LEU A 24 -17.47 8.36 -0.78
C LEU A 24 -18.77 7.83 -0.16
N VAL A 25 -18.84 7.70 1.15
CA VAL A 25 -20.07 7.22 1.83
C VAL A 25 -21.21 8.22 1.66
N ASP A 26 -20.96 9.51 1.85
CA ASP A 26 -21.99 10.56 1.77
C ASP A 26 -22.53 10.75 0.35
N THR A 27 -21.74 10.40 -0.67
CA THR A 27 -22.13 10.45 -2.09
C THR A 27 -22.72 9.13 -2.60
N GLY A 28 -23.01 8.17 -1.72
CA GLY A 28 -23.64 6.90 -2.08
C GLY A 28 -22.69 5.80 -2.55
N ASN A 29 -21.37 6.03 -2.48
CA ASN A 29 -20.30 5.13 -2.94
C ASN A 29 -19.69 4.30 -1.80
N LYS A 30 -20.52 3.82 -0.88
CA LYS A 30 -20.08 3.06 0.31
C LYS A 30 -19.25 1.83 -0.04
N GLU A 31 -19.65 1.09 -1.07
CA GLU A 31 -18.96 -0.13 -1.50
C GLU A 31 -17.53 0.16 -1.99
N ALA A 32 -17.34 1.24 -2.75
CA ALA A 32 -16.01 1.71 -3.16
C ALA A 32 -15.16 2.15 -1.95
N ALA A 33 -15.77 2.80 -0.96
CA ALA A 33 -15.11 3.18 0.29
C ALA A 33 -14.66 1.96 1.10
N ASP A 34 -15.51 0.94 1.24
CA ASP A 34 -15.20 -0.28 1.99
C ASP A 34 -14.14 -1.12 1.27
N LYS A 35 -14.17 -1.17 -0.08
CA LYS A 35 -13.11 -1.78 -0.88
C LYS A 35 -11.77 -1.09 -0.66
N LEU A 36 -11.71 0.24 -0.78
CA LEU A 36 -10.47 0.99 -0.53
C LEU A 36 -9.91 0.77 0.87
N ALA A 37 -10.78 0.73 1.89
CA ALA A 37 -10.34 0.43 3.25
C ALA A 37 -9.69 -0.95 3.35
N THR A 38 -10.24 -1.94 2.65
CA THR A 38 -9.69 -3.30 2.57
C THR A 38 -8.36 -3.31 1.83
N ASP A 39 -8.26 -2.62 0.69
CA ASP A 39 -7.02 -2.53 -0.08
C ASP A 39 -5.89 -1.88 0.75
N PHE A 40 -6.18 -0.80 1.49
CA PHE A 40 -5.22 -0.19 2.42
C PHE A 40 -4.78 -1.17 3.52
N ALA A 41 -5.71 -1.93 4.10
CA ALA A 41 -5.39 -2.91 5.14
C ALA A 41 -4.51 -4.05 4.59
N ASN A 42 -4.76 -4.48 3.35
CA ASN A 42 -3.95 -5.50 2.67
C ASN A 42 -2.52 -5.01 2.43
N VAL A 43 -2.35 -3.76 1.98
CA VAL A 43 -1.03 -3.14 1.83
C VAL A 43 -0.30 -3.07 3.17
N GLU A 44 -0.98 -2.60 4.22
CA GLU A 44 -0.38 -2.53 5.56
C GLU A 44 0.06 -3.92 6.05
N ALA A 45 -0.78 -4.94 5.87
CA ALA A 45 -0.46 -6.30 6.25
C ALA A 45 0.74 -6.87 5.47
N ALA A 46 0.82 -6.65 4.16
CA ALA A 46 1.94 -7.11 3.32
C ALA A 46 3.26 -6.44 3.72
N PHE A 47 3.25 -5.11 3.90
CA PHE A 47 4.44 -4.37 4.35
C PHE A 47 4.85 -4.71 5.78
N LYS A 48 3.89 -5.04 6.67
CA LYS A 48 4.19 -5.50 8.02
C LYS A 48 5.05 -6.76 7.99
N VAL A 49 4.84 -7.69 7.05
CA VAL A 49 5.71 -8.86 6.90
C VAL A 49 7.16 -8.41 6.61
N ILE A 50 7.38 -7.47 5.69
CA ILE A 50 8.72 -6.95 5.39
C ILE A 50 9.35 -6.34 6.65
N VAL A 51 8.61 -5.49 7.37
CA VAL A 51 9.10 -4.84 8.60
C VAL A 51 9.45 -5.88 9.66
N GLU A 52 8.60 -6.87 9.88
CA GLU A 52 8.86 -7.93 10.85
C GLU A 52 10.10 -8.75 10.49
N LYS A 53 10.32 -9.05 9.20
CA LYS A 53 11.52 -9.75 8.72
C LYS A 53 12.78 -8.90 8.87
N ALA A 54 12.68 -7.59 8.69
CA ALA A 54 13.80 -6.68 8.92
C ALA A 54 14.13 -6.52 10.41
N GLU A 55 13.13 -6.26 11.25
CA GLU A 55 13.34 -5.92 12.66
C GLU A 55 13.60 -7.16 13.53
N LYS A 56 12.91 -8.27 13.29
CA LYS A 56 13.00 -9.48 14.13
C LYS A 56 14.04 -10.47 13.62
N GLU A 57 14.21 -10.58 12.30
CA GLU A 57 15.09 -11.57 11.67
C GLU A 57 16.35 -10.94 11.05
N GLY A 58 16.46 -9.60 11.06
CA GLY A 58 17.63 -8.90 10.53
C GLY A 58 17.78 -9.00 9.00
N ILE A 59 16.75 -9.46 8.29
CA ILE A 59 16.76 -9.62 6.83
C ILE A 59 16.46 -8.26 6.21
N LYS A 60 17.43 -7.65 5.55
CA LYS A 60 17.27 -6.34 4.93
C LYS A 60 16.52 -6.43 3.60
N VAL A 61 15.88 -5.34 3.18
CA VAL A 61 15.08 -5.28 1.94
C VAL A 61 15.92 -5.63 0.70
N ASP A 62 17.16 -5.16 0.62
CA ASP A 62 18.09 -5.48 -0.47
C ASP A 62 18.39 -6.99 -0.58
N GLN A 63 18.40 -7.69 0.57
CA GLN A 63 18.54 -9.15 0.62
C GLN A 63 17.26 -9.86 0.16
N MET A 64 16.09 -9.27 0.39
CA MET A 64 14.81 -9.84 -0.05
C MET A 64 14.65 -9.78 -1.59
N ILE A 65 15.23 -8.75 -2.24
CA ILE A 65 15.17 -8.59 -3.70
C ILE A 65 16.34 -9.23 -4.44
N ALA A 66 17.35 -9.75 -3.72
CA ALA A 66 18.51 -10.38 -4.31
C ALA A 66 18.13 -11.52 -5.27
N THR A 67 18.97 -11.75 -6.29
CA THR A 67 18.85 -12.92 -7.15
C THR A 67 19.30 -14.17 -6.40
N VAL A 68 18.81 -15.34 -6.81
CA VAL A 68 19.25 -16.64 -6.26
C VAL A 68 20.77 -16.78 -6.31
N GLY A 69 21.41 -16.34 -7.40
CA GLY A 69 22.87 -16.39 -7.55
C GLY A 69 23.65 -15.42 -6.65
N GLN A 70 23.04 -14.32 -6.20
CA GLN A 70 23.63 -13.45 -5.18
C GLN A 70 23.46 -14.07 -3.78
N ALA A 71 22.27 -14.59 -3.49
CA ALA A 71 21.94 -15.17 -2.18
C ALA A 71 22.75 -16.46 -1.89
N SER A 72 23.03 -17.27 -2.92
CA SER A 72 23.81 -18.49 -2.78
C SER A 72 25.25 -18.25 -2.31
N LYS A 73 25.83 -17.07 -2.60
CA LYS A 73 27.15 -16.65 -2.07
C LYS A 73 27.15 -16.51 -0.55
N HIS A 74 25.97 -16.45 0.07
CA HIS A 74 25.76 -16.37 1.50
C HIS A 74 25.05 -17.64 2.04
N SER A 75 25.16 -18.76 1.33
CA SER A 75 24.59 -20.05 1.74
C SER A 75 23.06 -20.06 1.88
N ILE A 76 22.37 -19.15 1.21
CA ILE A 76 20.90 -19.13 1.14
C ILE A 76 20.46 -20.02 -0.02
N SER A 77 19.53 -20.95 0.23
CA SER A 77 18.98 -21.82 -0.80
C SER A 77 18.11 -21.05 -1.79
N ALA A 78 17.95 -21.58 -3.00
CA ALA A 78 17.04 -21.00 -3.99
C ALA A 78 15.59 -20.91 -3.47
N GLU A 79 15.15 -21.94 -2.75
CA GLU A 79 13.82 -21.99 -2.12
C GLU A 79 13.62 -20.88 -1.09
N GLU A 80 14.58 -20.72 -0.18
CA GLU A 80 14.52 -19.66 0.84
C GLU A 80 14.59 -18.27 0.19
N GLN A 81 15.43 -18.08 -0.83
CA GLN A 81 15.49 -16.81 -1.54
C GLN A 81 14.18 -16.50 -2.28
N ASN A 82 13.54 -17.49 -2.89
CA ASN A 82 12.24 -17.31 -3.54
C ASN A 82 11.15 -16.92 -2.53
N LYS A 83 11.17 -17.49 -1.33
CA LYS A 83 10.28 -17.09 -0.23
C LYS A 83 10.49 -15.62 0.16
N ARG A 84 11.74 -15.18 0.29
CA ARG A 84 12.08 -13.78 0.60
C ARG A 84 11.60 -12.81 -0.48
N ARG A 85 11.82 -13.16 -1.76
CA ARG A 85 11.31 -12.41 -2.91
C ARG A 85 9.78 -12.35 -2.93
N GLY A 86 9.12 -13.43 -2.52
CA GLY A 86 7.67 -13.51 -2.41
C GLY A 86 7.04 -12.49 -1.46
N TRP A 87 7.74 -12.07 -0.39
CA TRP A 87 7.24 -11.01 0.50
C TRP A 87 7.20 -9.65 -0.20
N ILE A 88 8.22 -9.36 -1.01
CA ILE A 88 8.29 -8.14 -1.83
C ILE A 88 7.24 -8.18 -2.94
N GLU A 89 7.12 -9.32 -3.63
CA GLU A 89 6.14 -9.53 -4.67
C GLU A 89 4.71 -9.33 -4.13
N SER A 90 4.37 -9.94 -3.00
CA SER A 90 3.07 -9.75 -2.34
C SER A 90 2.79 -8.28 -2.01
N SER A 91 3.82 -7.53 -1.57
CA SER A 91 3.70 -6.10 -1.29
C SER A 91 3.46 -5.28 -2.56
N ILE A 92 4.17 -5.59 -3.65
CA ILE A 92 3.94 -4.97 -4.97
C ILE A 92 2.53 -5.27 -5.47
N THR A 93 2.08 -6.53 -5.40
CA THR A 93 0.72 -6.92 -5.81
C THR A 93 -0.33 -6.17 -5.00
N SER A 94 -0.14 -6.00 -3.69
CA SER A 94 -1.07 -5.24 -2.85
C SER A 94 -1.14 -3.76 -3.26
N LEU A 95 -0.02 -3.15 -3.67
CA LEU A 95 0.01 -1.79 -4.16
C LEU A 95 -0.70 -1.65 -5.51
N GLN A 96 -0.54 -2.63 -6.41
CA GLN A 96 -1.27 -2.66 -7.67
C GLN A 96 -2.78 -2.74 -7.43
N GLN A 97 -3.21 -3.63 -6.52
CA GLN A 97 -4.63 -3.74 -6.13
C GLN A 97 -5.17 -2.45 -5.50
N LEU A 98 -4.35 -1.75 -4.71
CA LEU A 98 -4.72 -0.45 -4.16
C LEU A 98 -4.87 0.61 -5.28
N THR A 99 -3.97 0.62 -6.28
CA THR A 99 -4.12 1.49 -7.46
C THR A 99 -5.44 1.23 -8.17
N ASP A 100 -5.77 -0.03 -8.45
CA ASP A 100 -7.05 -0.41 -9.05
C ASP A 100 -8.23 0.03 -8.17
N GLY A 101 -8.10 -0.09 -6.85
CA GLY A 101 -9.09 0.38 -5.87
C GLY A 101 -9.31 1.89 -5.95
N ILE A 102 -8.23 2.67 -6.08
CA ILE A 102 -8.28 4.13 -6.20
C ILE A 102 -8.94 4.55 -7.51
N GLU A 103 -8.60 3.90 -8.63
CA GLU A 103 -9.24 4.15 -9.92
C GLU A 103 -10.74 3.86 -9.91
N ASN A 104 -11.14 2.74 -9.28
CA ASN A 104 -12.55 2.40 -9.15
C ASN A 104 -13.32 3.40 -8.28
N ALA A 105 -12.72 3.85 -7.17
CA ALA A 105 -13.34 4.88 -6.33
C ALA A 105 -13.43 6.24 -7.04
N ALA A 106 -12.45 6.59 -7.87
CA ALA A 106 -12.48 7.80 -8.68
C ALA A 106 -13.62 7.76 -9.72
N LYS A 107 -13.77 6.65 -10.43
CA LYS A 107 -14.87 6.45 -11.39
C LYS A 107 -16.25 6.52 -10.72
N ALA A 108 -16.38 5.97 -9.52
CA ALA A 108 -17.63 6.02 -8.74
C ALA A 108 -18.11 7.45 -8.43
N VAL A 109 -17.19 8.42 -8.41
CA VAL A 109 -17.49 9.85 -8.20
C VAL A 109 -17.41 10.68 -9.48
N GLY A 110 -17.41 10.03 -10.65
CA GLY A 110 -17.43 10.69 -11.97
C GLY A 110 -16.07 11.15 -12.49
N ILE A 111 -14.96 10.63 -11.95
CA ILE A 111 -13.61 10.90 -12.46
C ILE A 111 -13.19 9.74 -13.36
N ASP A 112 -13.27 9.93 -14.66
CA ASP A 112 -13.01 8.89 -15.66
C ASP A 112 -11.52 8.56 -15.84
N ASN A 113 -10.63 9.52 -15.55
CA ASN A 113 -9.19 9.33 -15.66
C ASN A 113 -8.44 10.02 -14.53
N LEU A 114 -7.55 9.29 -13.87
CA LEU A 114 -6.60 9.83 -12.90
C LEU A 114 -5.34 10.24 -13.64
N ASP A 115 -5.46 11.29 -14.46
CA ASP A 115 -4.29 11.84 -15.14
C ASP A 115 -3.50 12.72 -14.16
N ALA A 116 -2.22 12.38 -13.95
CA ALA A 116 -1.35 13.12 -13.03
C ALA A 116 -1.12 14.57 -13.48
N ASP A 117 -1.27 14.86 -14.78
CA ASP A 117 -1.06 16.20 -15.35
C ASP A 117 -2.27 17.14 -15.23
N ALA A 118 -3.48 16.60 -15.09
CA ALA A 118 -4.70 17.41 -14.93
C ALA A 118 -4.81 18.07 -13.55
N GLY A 119 -4.05 17.59 -12.55
CA GLY A 119 -4.01 18.13 -11.19
C GLY A 119 -3.27 19.47 -11.05
N SER A 120 -2.60 19.98 -12.09
CA SER A 120 -1.89 21.27 -12.04
C SER A 120 -2.76 22.49 -12.36
N GLN A 121 -4.05 22.30 -12.65
CA GLN A 121 -4.98 23.39 -13.00
C GLN A 121 -5.86 23.89 -11.83
N PHE A 122 -5.55 23.50 -10.59
CA PHE A 122 -6.18 24.06 -9.38
C PHE A 122 -5.27 25.08 -8.69
#